data_AF-A0A9D2UG95-F1
#
_entry.id   AF-A0A9D2UG95-F1
#
_cell.length_a   1.000
_cell.length_b   1.000
_cell.length_c   1.000
_cell.angle_alpha   90.00
_cell.angle_beta   90.00
_cell.angle_gamma   90.00
#
_symmetry.space_group_name_H-M   'P 1'
#
loop_
_entity.id
_entity.type
_entity.pdbx_description
1 polymer ?
#
loop_
_entity_poly.entity_id
_entity_poly.type
_entity_poly.pdbx_seq_one_letter_code
_entity_poly.pdbx_strand_id
1 'polypeptide(L)' 'DDALAAMPDVADKIRAGKVQAAGAVVGQVMKATRGQADAGRVRELILEKLGVQG' A
#
# COMPACT_ATOMS: atom_id res chain seq x y z
N ASP A 1 4.76 3.54 8.41
CA ASP A 1 3.47 2.82 8.39
C ASP A 1 3.74 1.35 8.54
N ASP A 2 3.14 0.79 9.58
CA ASP A 2 3.35 -0.61 9.96
C ASP A 2 2.94 -1.57 8.83
N ALA A 3 1.95 -1.20 8.00
CA ALA A 3 1.50 -2.02 6.88
C ALA A 3 2.56 -2.19 5.77
N LEU A 4 3.35 -1.14 5.50
CA LEU A 4 4.45 -1.20 4.51
C LEU A 4 5.69 -1.89 5.10
N ALA A 5 5.97 -1.65 6.39
CA ALA A 5 7.06 -2.30 7.10
C ALA A 5 6.83 -3.82 7.25
N ALA A 6 5.57 -4.25 7.33
CA ALA A 6 5.19 -5.66 7.39
C ALA A 6 5.33 -6.41 6.04
N MET A 7 5.54 -5.70 4.93
CA MET A 7 5.57 -6.27 3.57
C MET A 7 6.70 -5.67 2.71
N PRO A 8 7.97 -5.92 3.07
CA PRO A 8 9.11 -5.37 2.34
C PRO A 8 9.15 -5.82 0.87
N ASP A 9 8.76 -7.06 0.58
CA ASP A 9 8.71 -7.61 -0.78
C ASP A 9 7.66 -6.90 -1.66
N VAL A 10 6.55 -6.47 -1.07
CA VAL A 10 5.49 -5.73 -1.76
C VAL A 10 5.96 -4.30 -2.07
N ALA A 11 6.64 -3.66 -1.12
CA ALA A 11 7.24 -2.35 -1.33
C ALA A 11 8.22 -2.36 -2.51
N ASP A 12 9.07 -3.38 -2.61
CA ASP A 12 10.03 -3.52 -3.70
C ASP A 12 9.36 -3.79 -5.05
N LYS A 13 8.30 -4.61 -5.07
CA LYS A 13 7.49 -4.83 -6.29
C LYS A 13 6.87 -3.52 -6.79
N ILE A 14 6.33 -2.70 -5.88
CA ILE A 14 5.72 -1.41 -6.22
C ILE A 14 6.78 -0.45 -6.77
N ARG A 15 7.95 -0.34 -6.12
CA ARG A 15 9.09 0.45 -6.61
C ARG A 15 9.58 -0.02 -7.98
N ALA A 16 9.50 -1.31 -8.26
CA ALA A 16 9.82 -1.89 -9.57
C ALA A 16 8.71 -1.65 -10.64
N GLY A 17 7.72 -0.79 -10.36
CA GLY A 17 6.64 -0.45 -11.28
C GLY A 17 5.44 -1.39 -11.24
N LYS A 18 5.43 -2.42 -10.38
CA LYS A 18 4.27 -3.29 -10.17
C LYS A 18 3.30 -2.65 -9.17
N VAL A 19 2.74 -1.50 -9.54
CA VAL A 19 1.80 -0.70 -8.75
C VAL A 19 0.62 -1.53 -8.20
N GLN A 20 0.30 -2.64 -8.87
CA GLN A 20 -0.86 -3.47 -8.52
C GLN A 20 -0.64 -4.23 -7.21
N ALA A 21 0.61 -4.40 -6.80
CA ALA A 21 0.98 -4.96 -5.51
C ALA A 21 0.54 -4.08 -4.33
N ALA A 22 0.26 -2.78 -4.56
CA ALA A 22 -0.29 -1.89 -3.52
C ALA A 22 -1.66 -2.37 -3.01
N GLY A 23 -2.43 -3.12 -3.81
CA GLY A 23 -3.73 -3.67 -3.40
C GLY A 23 -3.63 -4.62 -2.19
N ALA A 24 -2.52 -5.35 -2.05
CA ALA A 24 -2.29 -6.24 -0.91
C ALA A 24 -2.12 -5.44 0.41
N VAL A 25 -1.38 -4.32 0.35
CA VAL A 25 -1.18 -3.42 1.49
C VAL A 25 -2.49 -2.73 1.85
N VAL A 26 -3.24 -2.26 0.85
CA VAL A 26 -4.58 -1.68 1.05
C VAL A 26 -5.49 -2.68 1.76
N GLY A 27 -5.54 -3.93 1.31
CA GLY A 27 -6.35 -4.98 1.95
C GLY A 27 -5.98 -5.22 3.41
N GLN A 28 -4.68 -5.20 3.75
CA GLN A 28 -4.22 -5.27 5.14
C GLN A 28 -4.67 -4.08 5.98
N VAL A 29 -4.52 -2.86 5.47
CA VAL A 29 -4.95 -1.63 6.15
C VAL A 29 -6.46 -1.65 6.36
N MET A 30 -7.24 -2.04 5.35
CA MET A 30 -8.69 -2.18 5.48
C MET A 30 -9.07 -3.22 6.53
N LYS A 31 -8.36 -4.35 6.60
CA LYS A 31 -8.60 -5.36 7.65
C LYS A 31 -8.27 -4.82 9.05
N ALA A 32 -7.15 -4.12 9.22
CA ALA A 32 -6.74 -3.52 10.49
C ALA A 32 -7.72 -2.44 10.98
N THR A 33 -8.25 -1.66 10.04
CA THR A 33 -9.24 -0.60 10.30
C THR A 33 -10.68 -1.09 10.25
N ARG A 34 -10.92 -2.41 10.06
CA ARG A 34 -12.25 -3.01 9.94
C ARG A 34 -13.13 -2.32 8.88
N GLY A 35 -12.53 -1.93 7.76
CA GLY A 35 -13.19 -1.27 6.64
C GLY A 35 -13.46 0.23 6.83
N GLN A 36 -12.93 0.86 7.89
CA GLN A 36 -13.10 2.29 8.12
C GLN A 36 -12.16 3.17 7.29
N ALA A 37 -11.04 2.62 6.81
CA ALA A 37 -10.12 3.36 5.95
C ALA A 37 -10.63 3.45 4.50
N ASP A 38 -10.40 4.61 3.88
CA ASP A 38 -10.63 4.81 2.45
C ASP A 38 -9.54 4.09 1.63
N ALA A 39 -9.95 3.12 0.81
CA ALA A 39 -9.04 2.32 0.01
C ALA A 39 -8.25 3.14 -1.03
N GLY A 40 -8.89 4.13 -1.64
CA GLY A 40 -8.27 5.01 -2.62
C GLY A 40 -7.20 5.88 -1.97
N ARG A 41 -7.53 6.49 -0.83
CA ARG A 41 -6.59 7.33 -0.08
C ARG A 41 -5.42 6.52 0.46
N VAL A 42 -5.67 5.31 0.96
CA VAL A 42 -4.60 4.41 1.42
C VAL A 42 -3.67 4.05 0.27
N ARG A 43 -4.22 3.74 -0.91
CA ARG A 43 -3.41 3.47 -2.11
C ARG A 43 -2.54 4.66 -2.49
N GLU A 44 -3.09 5.87 -2.56
CA GLU A 44 -2.32 7.09 -2.85
C GLU A 44 -1.17 7.28 -1.87
N LEU A 45 -1.44 7.19 -0.56
CA LEU A 45 -0.43 7.36 0.48
C LEU A 45 0.70 6.33 0.38
N ILE A 46 0.39 5.08 0.02
CA ILE A 46 1.40 4.03 -0.22
C ILE A 46 2.31 4.40 -1.39
N LEU A 47 1.72 4.85 -2.50
CA LEU A 47 2.46 5.19 -3.71
C LEU A 47 3.33 6.43 -3.51
N GLU A 48 2.78 7.47 -2.87
CA GLU A 48 3.50 8.68 -2.47
C GLU A 48 4.69 8.33 -1.56
N LYS A 49 4.48 7.50 -0.53
CA LYS A 49 5.56 7.06 0.39
C LYS A 49 6.65 6.24 -0.30
N LEU A 50 6.30 5.52 -1.35
CA LEU A 50 7.27 4.74 -2.12
C LEU A 50 7.94 5.55 -3.23
N GLY A 51 7.58 6.83 -3.40
CA GLY A 51 8.10 7.69 -4.46
C GLY A 51 7.64 7.24 -5.85
N VAL A 52 6.55 6.47 -5.93
CA VAL A 52 5.99 5.98 -7.19
C VAL A 52 4.79 6.85 -7.54
N GLN A 53 4.88 7.63 -8.61
CA GLN A 53 3.70 8.30 -9.16
C GLN A 53 2.87 7.25 -9.89
N GLY A 54 1.67 6.99 -9.39
CA GLY A 54 0.73 5.99 -9.92
C GLY A 54 -0.31 6.55 -10.86
#